data_AF-A0A444JKC9-F1
#
_entry.id   AF-A0A444JKC9-F1
#
_cell.length_a   1.000
_cell.length_b   1.000
_cell.length_c   1.000
_cell.angle_alpha   90.00
_cell.angle_beta   90.00
_cell.angle_gamma   90.00
#
_symmetry.space_group_name_H-M   'P 1'
#
loop_
_entity.id
_entity.type
_entity.pdbx_description
1 polymer ?
#
loop_
_entity_poly.entity_id
_entity_poly.type
_entity_poly.pdbx_seq_one_letter_code
_entity_poly.pdbx_strand_id
1 'polypeptide(L)'
;MEESVSEFLTIRLSSRPEQPVQWLVWSPQQKEVIASGQLADLSQLNELTEYAAQREVFALIPAGDMLLTDVAIPTGSGRQLASVLPYLLEEELAQDVDSLHVHLLKRESDTAHVAVVEHRKIKTWLAALNNAGMEVKKLLPDCLCLPLFSDSYSAAELEGQWLIRQSETLGVGAEVSWLDTWLLAQTMPTAATKEAGDDNESSAAVSVVESETESLQPLLIRHYTPAPQGVSGKWQAETPELVMQLLALGAEGSKVNLLSGPYKQQPAWRKYLKPWRKVAIAAGLVLVAVIAEHVVSVQRMEDQAVAYKAESERIFRQVLPQYKRIPSQSYLKRQMSSELARLGGADSEHGVLRWLAEIKPALSKVPQLNVQNLKYDQNRAELRFQASAAEFQHFEQLRTLLAEKFEVQQGQLNKEGSQVIGAVVLRRKS
;
A
#
# COMPACT_ATOMS: atom_id res chain seq x y z
N MET A 1 11.96 5.65 13.02
CA MET A 1 10.87 4.71 13.33
C MET A 1 11.08 4.32 14.77
N GLU A 2 10.55 5.11 15.69
CA GLU A 2 10.47 4.71 17.10
C GLU A 2 9.50 3.54 17.15
N GLU A 3 9.99 2.34 17.44
CA GLU A 3 9.14 1.27 17.93
C GLU A 3 8.57 1.79 19.25
N SER A 4 7.35 2.34 19.21
CA SER A 4 6.57 2.59 20.41
C SER A 4 6.40 1.24 21.09
N VAL A 5 7.17 0.97 22.15
CA VAL A 5 7.06 -0.28 22.90
C VAL A 5 5.72 -0.25 23.62
N SER A 6 4.70 -0.80 22.95
CA SER A 6 3.33 -0.86 23.44
C SER A 6 3.24 -1.88 24.56
N GLU A 7 2.44 -1.57 25.58
CA GLU A 7 2.04 -2.52 26.61
C GLU A 7 1.54 -3.84 26.01
N PHE A 8 1.79 -4.94 26.69
CA PHE A 8 1.36 -6.27 26.23
C PHE A 8 0.77 -7.11 27.37
N LEU A 9 -0.14 -8.00 26.98
CA LEU A 9 -0.79 -8.98 27.83
C LEU A 9 -0.14 -10.35 27.60
N THR A 10 0.36 -10.95 28.67
CA THR A 10 0.88 -12.33 28.67
C THR A 10 -0.12 -13.24 29.35
N ILE A 11 -0.48 -14.34 28.71
CA ILE A 11 -1.43 -15.35 29.21
C ILE A 11 -0.72 -16.70 29.21
N ARG A 12 -0.56 -17.32 30.37
CA ARG A 12 -0.11 -18.72 30.47
C ARG A 12 -1.31 -19.64 30.37
N LEU A 13 -1.40 -20.34 29.24
CA LEU A 13 -2.44 -21.31 28.97
C LEU A 13 -2.31 -22.51 29.92
N SER A 14 -3.41 -23.23 30.11
CA SER A 14 -3.44 -24.43 30.93
C SER A 14 -3.48 -25.70 30.07
N SER A 15 -2.93 -26.79 30.60
CA SER A 15 -2.92 -28.11 29.94
C SER A 15 -4.32 -28.67 29.79
N ARG A 16 -5.12 -28.53 30.85
CA ARG A 16 -6.53 -28.92 30.89
C ARG A 16 -7.40 -27.66 30.91
N PRO A 17 -8.51 -27.61 30.15
CA PRO A 17 -9.37 -26.42 30.11
C PRO A 17 -9.88 -25.96 31.48
N GLU A 18 -10.12 -26.90 32.40
CA GLU A 18 -10.62 -26.71 33.78
C GLU A 18 -9.57 -26.14 34.76
N GLN A 19 -8.29 -26.10 34.35
CA GLN A 19 -7.22 -25.59 35.19
C GLN A 19 -7.10 -24.08 35.07
N PRO A 20 -6.65 -23.41 36.15
CA PRO A 20 -6.55 -21.97 36.19
C PRO A 20 -5.57 -21.43 35.15
N VAL A 21 -5.85 -20.22 34.68
CA VAL A 21 -5.08 -19.51 33.67
C VAL A 21 -4.49 -18.23 34.28
N GLN A 22 -3.16 -18.16 34.35
CA GLN A 22 -2.45 -17.02 34.90
C GLN A 22 -2.22 -15.97 33.81
N TRP A 23 -2.37 -14.69 34.14
CA TRP A 23 -2.18 -13.59 33.19
C TRP A 23 -1.52 -12.37 33.83
N LEU A 24 -0.82 -11.59 33.01
CA LEU A 24 -0.14 -10.38 33.44
C LEU A 24 -0.04 -9.36 32.30
N VAL A 25 -0.28 -8.09 32.62
CA VAL A 25 -0.06 -6.94 31.74
C VAL A 25 1.21 -6.23 32.17
N TRP A 26 2.16 -6.13 31.24
CA TRP A 26 3.46 -5.48 31.46
C TRP A 26 3.57 -4.19 30.67
N SER A 27 4.15 -3.16 31.29
CA SER A 27 4.52 -1.89 30.66
C SER A 27 6.03 -1.81 30.50
N PRO A 28 6.59 -2.02 29.29
CA PRO A 28 8.03 -1.86 29.06
C PRO A 28 8.54 -0.45 29.30
N GLN A 29 7.68 0.56 29.10
CA GLN A 29 8.01 1.98 29.27
C GLN A 29 8.19 2.34 30.75
N GLN A 30 7.27 1.88 31.60
CA GLN A 30 7.31 2.14 33.04
C GLN A 30 8.12 1.08 33.80
N LYS A 31 8.42 -0.06 33.17
CA LYS A 31 9.04 -1.25 33.78
C LYS A 31 8.25 -1.74 34.99
N GLU A 32 6.92 -1.78 34.86
CA GLU A 32 6.04 -2.19 35.94
C GLU A 32 4.90 -3.10 35.46
N VAL A 33 4.36 -3.85 36.42
CA VAL A 33 3.15 -4.66 36.23
C VAL A 33 1.93 -3.75 36.35
N ILE A 34 1.19 -3.57 35.26
CA ILE A 34 -0.04 -2.76 35.25
C ILE A 34 -1.18 -3.52 35.94
N ALA A 35 -1.31 -4.80 35.63
CA ALA A 35 -2.33 -5.69 36.17
C ALA A 35 -1.85 -7.13 36.10
N SER A 36 -2.27 -7.96 37.04
CA SER A 36 -2.06 -9.41 37.00
C SER A 36 -3.21 -10.11 37.68
N GLY A 37 -3.40 -11.39 37.37
CA GLY A 37 -4.45 -12.18 37.97
C GLY A 37 -4.46 -13.62 37.49
N GLN A 38 -5.46 -14.34 38.00
CA GLN A 38 -5.71 -15.74 37.72
C GLN A 38 -7.19 -15.90 37.36
N LEU A 39 -7.46 -16.56 36.24
CA LEU A 39 -8.80 -17.03 35.89
C LEU A 39 -8.98 -18.45 36.43
N ALA A 40 -10.22 -18.84 36.72
CA ALA A 40 -10.52 -20.19 37.20
C ALA A 40 -10.25 -21.26 36.13
N ASP A 41 -10.52 -20.95 34.87
CA ASP A 41 -10.42 -21.86 33.74
C ASP A 41 -10.32 -21.13 32.39
N LEU A 42 -10.13 -21.88 31.30
CA LEU A 42 -9.99 -21.35 29.94
C LEU A 42 -11.29 -20.72 29.38
N SER A 43 -12.45 -21.02 29.97
CA SER A 43 -13.75 -20.48 29.51
C SER A 43 -13.93 -19.00 29.90
N GLN A 44 -13.21 -18.54 30.92
CA GLN A 44 -13.26 -17.17 31.43
C GLN A 44 -12.33 -16.18 30.68
N LEU A 45 -11.69 -16.60 29.57
CA LEU A 45 -10.80 -15.72 28.80
C LEU A 45 -11.46 -14.42 28.32
N ASN A 46 -12.80 -14.36 28.23
CA ASN A 46 -13.55 -13.14 27.90
C ASN A 46 -13.36 -12.02 28.94
N GLU A 47 -13.02 -12.34 30.19
CA GLU A 47 -12.71 -11.34 31.22
C GLU A 47 -11.43 -10.56 30.88
N LEU A 48 -10.57 -11.10 30.00
CA LEU A 48 -9.34 -10.46 29.55
C LEU A 48 -9.52 -9.55 28.33
N THR A 49 -10.72 -9.44 27.75
CA THR A 49 -10.95 -8.65 26.54
C THR A 49 -10.60 -7.18 26.73
N GLU A 50 -10.90 -6.59 27.89
CA GLU A 50 -10.52 -5.20 28.19
C GLU A 50 -9.00 -5.05 28.38
N TYR A 51 -8.35 -6.02 29.03
CA TYR A 51 -6.90 -6.03 29.22
C TYR A 51 -6.12 -6.25 27.92
N ALA A 52 -6.73 -6.92 26.94
CA ALA A 52 -6.18 -7.16 25.61
C ALA A 52 -6.42 -6.00 24.63
N ALA A 53 -7.32 -5.06 24.95
CA ALA A 53 -7.68 -3.98 24.04
C ALA A 53 -6.47 -3.09 23.73
N GLN A 54 -6.14 -2.97 22.44
CA GLN A 54 -4.98 -2.20 21.94
C GLN A 54 -3.61 -2.67 22.44
N ARG A 55 -3.52 -3.88 23.03
CA ARG A 55 -2.28 -4.49 23.48
C ARG A 55 -1.94 -5.71 22.67
N GLU A 56 -0.65 -6.03 22.60
CA GLU A 56 -0.22 -7.28 22.01
C GLU A 56 -0.50 -8.43 22.98
N VAL A 57 -0.94 -9.57 22.47
CA VAL A 57 -1.21 -10.75 23.29
C VAL A 57 -0.15 -11.82 23.04
N PHE A 58 0.57 -12.20 24.09
CA PHE A 58 1.52 -13.31 24.11
C PHE A 58 0.90 -14.48 24.87
N ALA A 59 0.83 -15.64 24.24
CA ALA A 59 0.32 -16.85 24.84
C ALA A 59 1.49 -17.80 25.16
N LEU A 60 1.58 -18.24 26.41
CA LEU A 60 2.58 -19.20 26.86
C LEU A 60 1.94 -20.57 26.94
N ILE A 61 2.58 -21.57 26.32
CA ILE A 61 2.18 -22.97 26.41
C ILE A 61 2.94 -23.62 27.57
N PRO A 62 2.25 -24.39 28.43
CA PRO A 62 2.92 -25.20 29.44
C PRO A 62 3.96 -26.14 28.84
N ALA A 63 5.19 -26.08 29.34
CA ALA A 63 6.27 -26.96 28.92
C ALA A 63 5.93 -28.45 29.11
N GLY A 64 5.05 -28.79 30.05
CA GLY A 64 4.57 -30.17 30.25
C GLY A 64 3.66 -30.70 29.12
N ASP A 65 3.16 -29.84 28.22
CA ASP A 65 2.34 -30.24 27.07
C ASP A 65 3.12 -30.30 25.75
N MET A 66 4.45 -30.16 25.82
CA MET A 66 5.33 -30.15 24.67
C MET A 66 6.62 -30.91 24.92
N LEU A 67 7.30 -31.26 23.84
CA LEU A 67 8.65 -31.77 23.86
C LEU A 67 9.58 -30.73 23.23
N LEU A 68 10.62 -30.35 23.97
CA LEU A 68 11.74 -29.55 23.46
C LEU A 68 12.95 -30.48 23.36
N THR A 69 13.41 -30.74 22.13
CA THR A 69 14.46 -31.74 21.88
C THR A 69 15.36 -31.34 20.71
N ASP A 70 16.49 -32.01 20.62
CA ASP A 70 17.51 -31.82 19.60
C ASP A 70 17.56 -33.03 18.67
N VAL A 71 17.67 -32.77 17.37
CA VAL A 71 17.67 -33.80 16.33
C VAL A 71 18.86 -33.61 15.42
N ALA A 72 19.62 -34.68 15.18
CA ALA A 72 20.72 -34.67 14.22
C ALA A 72 20.15 -34.53 12.79
N ILE A 73 20.72 -33.62 12.00
CA ILE A 73 20.33 -33.33 10.63
C ILE A 73 21.14 -34.24 9.69
N PRO A 74 20.51 -35.15 8.93
CA PRO A 74 21.24 -35.95 7.94
C PRO A 74 21.84 -35.09 6.84
N THR A 75 22.99 -35.51 6.31
CA THR A 75 23.67 -34.83 5.21
C THR A 75 22.74 -34.67 4.00
N GLY A 76 22.66 -33.46 3.45
CA GLY A 76 21.81 -33.15 2.28
C GLY A 76 20.36 -32.72 2.56
N SER A 77 19.85 -32.91 3.78
CA SER A 77 18.44 -32.61 4.14
C SER A 77 18.17 -31.14 4.48
N GLY A 78 19.22 -30.29 4.51
CA GLY A 78 19.14 -28.93 5.03
C GLY A 78 18.19 -27.98 4.29
N ARG A 79 17.83 -28.26 3.03
CA ARG A 79 16.96 -27.39 2.21
C ARG A 79 15.47 -27.63 2.43
N GLN A 80 15.10 -28.81 2.95
CA GLN A 80 13.73 -29.25 3.24
C GLN A 80 13.59 -29.70 4.70
N LEU A 81 14.41 -29.14 5.60
CA LEU A 81 14.49 -29.58 6.99
C LEU A 81 13.12 -29.62 7.67
N ALA A 82 12.32 -28.55 7.56
CA ALA A 82 11.02 -28.47 8.21
C ALA A 82 10.03 -29.58 7.79
N SER A 83 10.10 -30.08 6.55
CA SER A 83 9.24 -31.19 6.11
C SER A 83 9.80 -32.56 6.49
N VAL A 84 11.10 -32.66 6.79
CA VAL A 84 11.76 -33.93 7.14
C VAL A 84 11.81 -34.14 8.66
N LEU A 85 11.82 -33.07 9.46
CA LEU A 85 11.84 -33.11 10.92
C LEU A 85 10.81 -34.06 11.55
N PRO A 86 9.53 -34.07 11.13
CA PRO A 86 8.55 -35.04 11.60
C PRO A 86 9.05 -36.49 11.54
N TYR A 87 9.55 -36.91 10.38
CA TYR A 87 10.00 -38.29 10.15
C TYR A 87 11.27 -38.63 10.94
N LEU A 88 12.15 -37.66 11.19
CA LEU A 88 13.35 -37.88 12.00
C LEU A 88 13.03 -38.13 13.47
N LEU A 89 11.89 -37.62 13.94
CA LEU A 89 11.44 -37.75 15.32
C LEU A 89 10.47 -38.92 15.53
N GLU A 90 10.05 -39.61 14.48
CA GLU A 90 8.95 -40.60 14.53
C GLU A 90 9.21 -41.72 15.56
N GLU A 91 10.46 -42.17 15.70
CA GLU A 91 10.82 -43.21 16.67
C GLU A 91 10.91 -42.71 18.12
N GLU A 92 11.10 -41.40 18.34
CA GLU A 92 11.21 -40.78 19.67
C GLU A 92 9.84 -40.33 20.22
N LEU A 93 8.81 -40.30 19.37
CA LEU A 93 7.49 -39.76 19.70
C LEU A 93 6.52 -40.88 20.10
N ALA A 94 5.81 -40.65 21.21
CA ALA A 94 4.80 -41.58 21.72
C ALA A 94 3.43 -41.48 21.00
N GLN A 95 3.33 -40.68 19.93
CA GLN A 95 2.10 -40.41 19.19
C GLN A 95 2.40 -40.33 17.69
N ASP A 96 1.36 -40.47 16.87
CA ASP A 96 1.46 -40.29 15.42
C ASP A 96 1.95 -38.87 15.09
N VAL A 97 3.00 -38.78 14.28
CA VAL A 97 3.63 -37.52 13.91
C VAL A 97 2.69 -36.58 13.13
N ASP A 98 1.74 -37.12 12.38
CA ASP A 98 0.73 -36.33 11.66
C ASP A 98 -0.24 -35.60 12.61
N SER A 99 -0.31 -36.05 13.88
CA SER A 99 -1.08 -35.38 14.94
C SER A 99 -0.30 -34.27 15.66
N LEU A 100 0.99 -34.13 15.36
CA LEU A 100 1.93 -33.27 16.06
C LEU A 100 2.39 -32.10 15.19
N HIS A 101 2.42 -30.92 15.78
CA HIS A 101 3.04 -29.74 15.20
C HIS A 101 4.52 -29.70 15.57
N VAL A 102 5.38 -29.94 14.58
CA VAL A 102 6.83 -29.92 14.73
C VAL A 102 7.38 -28.58 14.24
N HIS A 103 8.00 -27.81 15.14
CA HIS A 103 8.51 -26.48 14.86
C HIS A 103 10.01 -26.39 15.10
N LEU A 104 10.75 -25.95 14.07
CA LEU A 104 12.19 -25.66 14.18
C LEU A 104 12.41 -24.35 14.94
N LEU A 105 12.98 -24.43 16.15
CA LEU A 105 13.33 -23.29 16.99
C LEU A 105 14.63 -22.62 16.51
N LYS A 106 15.66 -23.44 16.31
CA LYS A 106 17.00 -23.01 15.90
C LYS A 106 17.67 -24.14 15.14
N ARG A 107 18.58 -23.78 14.23
CA ARG A 107 19.44 -24.74 13.53
C ARG A 107 20.88 -24.37 13.80
N GLU A 108 21.66 -25.35 14.25
CA GLU A 108 23.09 -25.24 14.49
C GLU A 108 23.82 -26.31 13.69
N SER A 109 24.41 -25.93 12.54
CA SER A 109 25.13 -26.83 11.62
C SER A 109 24.37 -28.13 11.32
N ASP A 110 24.69 -29.19 12.08
CA ASP A 110 24.19 -30.57 11.96
C ASP A 110 23.13 -30.92 13.02
N THR A 111 22.67 -29.97 13.82
CA THR A 111 21.64 -30.16 14.85
C THR A 111 20.46 -29.20 14.61
N ALA A 112 19.25 -29.72 14.73
CA ALA A 112 18.01 -28.98 14.73
C ALA A 112 17.41 -29.00 16.13
N HIS A 113 17.16 -27.82 16.70
CA HIS A 113 16.42 -27.68 17.94
C HIS A 113 14.93 -27.52 17.64
N VAL A 114 14.09 -28.36 18.22
CA VAL A 114 12.70 -28.53 17.80
C VAL A 114 11.75 -28.47 18.98
N ALA A 115 10.61 -27.82 18.78
CA ALA A 115 9.45 -27.92 19.66
C ALA A 115 8.38 -28.80 19.01
N VAL A 116 7.87 -29.78 19.75
CA VAL A 116 6.80 -30.68 19.31
C VAL A 116 5.62 -30.54 20.25
N VAL A 117 4.43 -30.31 19.68
CA VAL A 117 3.20 -30.12 20.46
C VAL A 117 1.98 -30.62 19.67
N GLU A 118 0.99 -31.19 20.35
CA GLU A 118 -0.23 -31.69 19.70
C GLU A 118 -0.99 -30.61 18.92
N HIS A 119 -1.35 -30.91 17.67
CA HIS A 119 -2.19 -30.05 16.84
C HIS A 119 -3.53 -29.74 17.52
N ARG A 120 -4.09 -30.72 18.23
CA ARG A 120 -5.36 -30.60 18.96
C ARG A 120 -5.29 -29.56 20.08
N LYS A 121 -4.19 -29.53 20.84
CA LYS A 121 -4.00 -28.56 21.93
C LYS A 121 -3.84 -27.14 21.40
N ILE A 122 -2.98 -26.93 20.39
CA ILE A 122 -2.84 -25.60 19.74
C ILE A 122 -4.19 -25.10 19.23
N LYS A 123 -4.96 -25.94 18.52
CA LYS A 123 -6.28 -25.56 18.00
C LYS A 123 -7.24 -25.17 19.12
N THR A 124 -7.22 -25.90 20.24
CA THR A 124 -8.08 -25.62 21.40
C THR A 124 -7.74 -24.25 22.02
N TRP A 125 -6.45 -24.00 22.27
CA TRP A 125 -6.01 -22.72 22.84
C TRP A 125 -6.27 -21.53 21.91
N LEU A 126 -5.92 -21.65 20.62
CA LEU A 126 -6.16 -20.57 19.65
C LEU A 126 -7.65 -20.32 19.43
N ALA A 127 -8.48 -21.35 19.44
CA ALA A 127 -9.93 -21.18 19.35
C ALA A 127 -10.48 -20.44 20.58
N ALA A 128 -10.05 -20.80 21.79
CA ALA A 128 -10.49 -20.14 23.01
C ALA A 128 -10.09 -18.65 23.04
N LEU A 129 -8.84 -18.34 22.68
CA LEU A 129 -8.35 -16.95 22.59
C LEU A 129 -9.09 -16.15 21.51
N ASN A 130 -9.31 -16.74 20.33
CA ASN A 130 -10.04 -16.07 19.24
C ASN A 130 -11.53 -15.86 19.58
N ASN A 131 -12.17 -16.79 20.31
CA ASN A 131 -13.54 -16.62 20.77
C ASN A 131 -13.67 -15.46 21.78
N ALA A 132 -12.63 -15.20 22.57
CA ALA A 132 -12.53 -14.04 23.45
C ALA A 132 -12.09 -12.74 22.73
N GLY A 133 -12.01 -12.75 21.40
CA GLY A 133 -11.64 -11.60 20.58
C GLY A 133 -10.15 -11.25 20.63
N MET A 134 -9.30 -12.12 21.17
CA MET A 134 -7.86 -11.88 21.30
C MET A 134 -7.08 -12.44 20.10
N GLU A 135 -6.25 -11.61 19.48
CA GLU A 135 -5.33 -12.02 18.42
C GLU A 135 -3.93 -12.25 18.99
N VAL A 136 -3.52 -13.52 19.05
CA VAL A 136 -2.22 -13.91 19.60
C VAL A 136 -1.10 -13.55 18.64
N LYS A 137 -0.15 -12.71 19.10
CA LYS A 137 1.04 -12.32 18.34
C LYS A 137 2.19 -13.32 18.48
N LYS A 138 2.39 -13.87 19.69
CA LYS A 138 3.39 -14.93 19.95
C LYS A 138 2.77 -16.09 20.71
N LEU A 139 3.11 -17.31 20.29
CA LEU A 139 2.82 -18.54 21.02
C LEU A 139 4.15 -19.22 21.34
N LEU A 140 4.50 -19.37 22.61
CA LEU A 140 5.84 -19.83 23.00
C LEU A 140 5.83 -20.72 24.25
N PRO A 141 6.86 -21.56 24.46
CA PRO A 141 6.99 -22.35 25.69
C PRO A 141 7.20 -21.46 26.92
N ASP A 142 6.47 -21.72 28.01
CA ASP A 142 6.63 -20.97 29.26
C ASP A 142 8.05 -21.13 29.85
N CYS A 143 8.60 -22.35 29.89
CA CYS A 143 9.95 -22.59 30.41
C CYS A 143 11.04 -21.78 29.67
N LEU A 144 10.91 -21.56 28.36
CA LEU A 144 11.87 -20.78 27.57
C LEU A 144 11.77 -19.26 27.83
N CYS A 145 10.82 -18.81 28.64
CA CYS A 145 10.70 -17.43 29.08
C CYS A 145 11.45 -17.14 30.39
N LEU A 146 11.91 -18.16 31.11
CA LEU A 146 12.74 -17.92 32.29
C LEU A 146 14.10 -17.31 31.88
N PRO A 147 14.80 -16.59 32.78
CA PRO A 147 16.13 -16.05 32.48
C PRO A 147 17.10 -17.12 31.98
N LEU A 148 18.03 -16.73 31.10
CA LEU A 148 19.01 -17.65 30.50
C LEU A 148 20.40 -17.38 31.10
N PHE A 149 21.04 -18.43 31.59
CA PHE A 149 22.42 -18.40 32.06
C PHE A 149 23.26 -19.43 31.29
N SER A 150 24.55 -19.17 31.12
CA SER A 150 25.47 -20.05 30.38
C SER A 150 25.98 -21.23 31.22
N ASP A 151 25.90 -21.13 32.54
CA ASP A 151 26.53 -22.03 33.52
C ASP A 151 25.54 -22.70 34.47
N SER A 152 24.24 -22.43 34.31
CA SER A 152 23.21 -22.83 35.25
C SER A 152 21.84 -22.92 34.59
N TYR A 153 20.96 -23.74 35.16
CA TYR A 153 19.55 -23.77 34.79
C TYR A 153 18.79 -22.70 35.55
N SER A 154 17.73 -22.18 34.95
CA SER A 154 16.77 -21.32 35.66
C SER A 154 15.51 -22.10 35.99
N ALA A 155 15.00 -21.93 37.20
CA ALA A 155 13.85 -22.67 37.69
C ALA A 155 12.83 -21.74 38.40
N ALA A 156 11.55 -21.99 38.17
CA ALA A 156 10.47 -21.37 38.92
C ALA A 156 9.27 -22.31 39.02
N GLU A 157 8.60 -22.30 40.17
CA GLU A 157 7.38 -23.06 40.40
C GLU A 157 6.15 -22.21 40.10
N LEU A 158 5.18 -22.79 39.38
CA LEU A 158 3.92 -22.12 39.06
C LEU A 158 2.79 -23.14 38.91
N GLU A 159 1.80 -23.06 39.80
CA GLU A 159 0.63 -23.96 39.86
C GLU A 159 1.00 -25.45 40.04
N GLY A 160 1.96 -25.73 40.94
CA GLY A 160 2.43 -27.08 41.26
C GLY A 160 3.40 -27.67 40.24
N GLN A 161 3.82 -26.88 39.23
CA GLN A 161 4.73 -27.30 38.17
C GLN A 161 6.03 -26.48 38.23
N TRP A 162 7.16 -27.16 38.23
CA TRP A 162 8.48 -26.56 38.05
C TRP A 162 8.78 -26.35 36.57
N LEU A 163 8.93 -25.10 36.19
CA LEU A 163 9.46 -24.69 34.90
C LEU A 163 10.98 -24.64 35.01
N ILE A 164 11.69 -25.32 34.12
CA ILE A 164 13.16 -25.33 34.09
C ILE A 164 13.64 -24.97 32.69
N ARG A 165 14.48 -23.94 32.60
CA ARG A 165 15.18 -23.55 31.37
C ARG A 165 16.61 -24.03 31.42
N GLN A 166 16.98 -24.84 30.43
CA GLN A 166 18.32 -25.43 30.33
C GLN A 166 19.21 -24.65 29.36
N SER A 167 18.63 -24.16 28.26
CA SER A 167 19.36 -23.44 27.23
C SER A 167 18.45 -22.43 26.52
N GLU A 168 18.93 -21.88 25.40
CA GLU A 168 18.12 -21.01 24.52
C GLU A 168 16.86 -21.74 24.00
N THR A 169 16.97 -23.05 23.74
CA THR A 169 15.96 -23.88 23.06
C THR A 169 15.45 -25.06 23.89
N LEU A 170 16.17 -25.47 24.94
CA LEU A 170 15.81 -26.59 25.79
C LEU A 170 15.23 -26.13 27.14
N GLY A 171 14.20 -26.85 27.57
CA GLY A 171 13.55 -26.66 28.86
C GLY A 171 12.53 -27.76 29.11
N VAL A 172 12.02 -27.80 30.34
CA VAL A 172 11.04 -28.81 30.77
C VAL A 172 10.05 -28.19 31.76
N GLY A 173 8.84 -28.75 31.81
CA GLY A 173 7.90 -28.55 32.90
C GLY A 173 7.76 -29.86 33.67
N ALA A 174 8.00 -29.84 34.98
CA ALA A 174 7.99 -31.04 35.80
C ALA A 174 7.21 -30.89 37.11
N GLU A 175 6.54 -31.96 37.52
CA GLU A 175 6.00 -32.04 38.89
C GLU A 175 7.13 -32.33 39.87
N VAL A 176 6.97 -31.85 41.11
CA VAL A 176 7.95 -32.08 42.19
C VAL A 176 8.24 -33.58 42.39
N SER A 177 7.24 -34.44 42.16
CA SER A 177 7.30 -35.89 42.36
C SER A 177 8.35 -36.61 41.52
N TRP A 178 8.64 -36.12 40.31
CA TRP A 178 9.60 -36.74 39.38
C TRP A 178 10.77 -35.82 39.00
N LEU A 179 10.76 -34.58 39.51
CA LEU A 179 11.80 -33.60 39.24
C LEU A 179 13.20 -34.08 39.65
N ASP A 180 13.34 -34.72 40.81
CA ASP A 180 14.63 -35.25 41.27
C ASP A 180 15.20 -36.32 40.32
N THR A 181 14.36 -37.28 39.93
CA THR A 181 14.75 -38.33 38.97
C THR A 181 15.17 -37.74 37.63
N TRP A 182 14.44 -36.72 37.17
CA TRP A 182 14.80 -36.02 35.93
C TRP A 182 16.15 -35.29 36.07
N LEU A 183 16.37 -34.54 37.14
CA LEU A 183 17.64 -33.83 37.37
C LEU A 183 18.85 -34.76 37.47
N LEU A 184 18.68 -35.94 38.08
CA LEU A 184 19.74 -36.96 38.15
C LEU A 184 20.11 -37.54 36.78
N ALA A 185 19.18 -37.50 35.81
CA ALA A 185 19.44 -37.95 34.45
C ALA A 185 20.13 -36.89 33.58
N GLN A 186 20.17 -35.62 34.03
CA GLN A 186 20.78 -34.54 33.25
C GLN A 186 22.30 -34.53 33.40
N THR A 187 23.00 -34.61 32.26
CA THR A 187 24.43 -34.30 32.17
C THR A 187 24.60 -32.83 31.80
N MET A 188 25.33 -32.04 32.60
CA MET A 188 25.65 -30.66 32.25
C MET A 188 26.33 -30.59 30.87
N PRO A 189 26.03 -29.59 30.03
CA PRO A 189 26.92 -29.24 28.94
C PRO A 189 28.22 -28.73 29.56
N THR A 190 29.29 -29.52 29.47
CA THR A 190 30.63 -29.02 29.78
C THR A 190 30.90 -27.90 28.78
N ALA A 191 30.92 -26.65 29.24
CA ALA A 191 31.38 -25.54 28.41
C ALA A 191 32.77 -25.92 27.91
N ALA A 192 32.89 -26.28 26.63
CA ALA A 192 34.14 -26.61 26.01
C ALA A 192 34.99 -25.34 25.95
N THR A 193 35.73 -25.06 27.01
CA THR A 193 36.89 -24.19 26.96
C THR A 193 37.84 -24.86 25.99
N LYS A 194 37.93 -24.32 24.76
CA LYS A 194 39.02 -24.65 23.84
C LYS A 194 40.30 -24.21 24.51
N GLU A 195 40.92 -25.09 25.29
CA GLU A 195 42.33 -24.97 25.60
C GLU A 195 43.09 -25.37 24.33
N ALA A 196 43.63 -24.33 23.69
CA ALA A 196 44.66 -24.46 22.69
C ALA A 196 46.00 -24.74 23.39
N GLY A 197 46.74 -25.72 22.88
CA GLY A 197 48.06 -26.14 23.34
C GLY A 197 48.03 -27.58 23.83
N ASP A 198 48.88 -28.50 23.40
CA ASP A 198 50.11 -28.41 22.62
C ASP A 198 50.34 -29.80 22.03
N ASP A 199 50.81 -29.84 20.78
CA ASP A 199 51.14 -31.09 20.10
C ASP A 199 52.36 -31.72 20.78
N ASN A 200 52.22 -32.92 21.34
CA ASN A 200 53.36 -33.83 21.41
C ASN A 200 52.94 -35.29 21.32
N GLU A 201 53.63 -35.99 20.42
CA GLU A 201 53.34 -37.35 19.96
C GLU A 201 53.68 -38.44 21.00
N SER A 202 52.99 -39.57 20.81
CA SER A 202 53.43 -40.94 21.11
C SER A 202 53.14 -41.50 22.50
N SER A 203 52.17 -42.41 22.59
CA SER A 203 52.46 -43.85 22.49
C SER A 203 51.20 -44.68 22.73
N ALA A 204 50.98 -45.67 21.86
CA ALA A 204 49.96 -46.69 22.01
C ALA A 204 50.24 -47.59 23.22
N ALA A 205 49.31 -47.61 24.17
CA ALA A 205 49.10 -48.74 25.06
C ALA A 205 47.62 -48.78 25.45
N VAL A 206 46.97 -49.89 25.13
CA VAL A 206 45.61 -50.23 25.57
C VAL A 206 45.65 -50.45 27.08
N SER A 207 45.33 -49.42 27.85
CA SER A 207 45.00 -49.54 29.27
C SER A 207 43.48 -49.52 29.41
N VAL A 208 42.96 -50.58 30.03
CA VAL A 208 41.61 -50.66 30.58
C VAL A 208 41.44 -49.45 31.51
N VAL A 209 40.73 -48.42 31.04
CA VAL A 209 40.31 -47.32 31.89
C VAL A 209 39.06 -47.80 32.61
N GLU A 210 39.27 -48.34 33.81
CA GLU A 210 38.28 -48.20 34.89
C GLU A 210 37.87 -46.74 34.87
N SER A 211 36.62 -46.47 34.47
CA SER A 211 36.09 -45.10 34.39
C SER A 211 36.24 -44.46 35.76
N GLU A 212 37.30 -43.67 35.88
CA GLU A 212 37.46 -42.70 36.95
C GLU A 212 36.14 -41.95 37.04
N THR A 213 35.51 -42.02 38.20
CA THR A 213 34.41 -41.15 38.60
C THR A 213 34.87 -39.71 38.40
N GLU A 214 34.62 -39.17 37.20
CA GLU A 214 34.61 -37.74 36.96
C GLU A 214 33.75 -37.15 38.07
N SER A 215 34.35 -36.27 38.85
CA SER A 215 33.70 -35.55 39.91
C SER A 215 32.62 -34.65 39.29
N LEU A 216 31.43 -35.22 39.05
CA LEU A 216 30.26 -34.55 38.54
C LEU A 216 30.04 -33.31 39.41
N GLN A 217 30.40 -32.14 38.88
CA GLN A 217 30.10 -30.90 39.56
C GLN A 217 28.58 -30.84 39.68
N PRO A 218 28.04 -30.58 40.89
CA PRO A 218 26.59 -30.61 41.06
C PRO A 218 25.96 -29.54 40.19
N LEU A 219 24.98 -29.93 39.38
CA LEU A 219 24.17 -29.07 38.54
C LEU A 219 23.70 -27.83 39.32
N LEU A 220 24.08 -26.63 38.88
CA LEU A 220 23.68 -25.37 39.48
C LEU A 220 22.32 -24.93 38.91
N ILE A 221 21.36 -24.69 39.79
CA ILE A 221 19.99 -24.32 39.45
C ILE A 221 19.68 -23.01 40.18
N ARG A 222 19.48 -21.94 39.42
CA ARG A 222 19.04 -20.64 39.91
C ARG A 222 17.52 -20.63 39.99
N HIS A 223 16.97 -20.34 41.15
CA HIS A 223 15.54 -20.43 41.38
C HIS A 223 14.92 -19.10 41.82
N TYR A 224 13.72 -18.82 41.30
CA TYR A 224 12.96 -17.59 41.58
C TYR A 224 11.81 -17.80 42.58
N THR A 225 11.50 -19.06 42.88
CA THR A 225 10.54 -19.50 43.91
C THR A 225 11.25 -20.36 44.95
N PRO A 226 10.69 -20.60 46.16
CA PRO A 226 11.32 -21.46 47.16
C PRO A 226 11.70 -22.84 46.59
N ALA A 227 12.95 -23.26 46.80
CA ALA A 227 13.47 -24.50 46.27
C ALA A 227 12.69 -25.73 46.79
N PRO A 228 12.56 -26.80 45.97
CA PRO A 228 11.84 -27.99 46.37
C PRO A 228 12.67 -28.80 47.39
N GLN A 229 11.98 -29.45 48.34
CA GLN A 229 12.65 -30.27 49.36
C GLN A 229 13.03 -31.64 48.80
N GLY A 230 14.21 -32.14 49.15
CA GLY A 230 14.64 -33.50 48.80
C GLY A 230 15.01 -33.69 47.33
N VAL A 231 15.27 -32.60 46.60
CA VAL A 231 15.64 -32.62 45.19
C VAL A 231 17.13 -32.34 45.03
N SER A 232 17.79 -33.18 44.24
CA SER A 232 19.21 -33.13 43.92
C SER A 232 19.59 -31.85 43.16
N GLY A 233 20.86 -31.48 43.22
CA GLY A 233 21.40 -30.26 42.60
C GLY A 233 21.72 -29.14 43.60
N LYS A 234 22.46 -28.14 43.13
CA LYS A 234 22.78 -26.93 43.89
C LYS A 234 21.75 -25.86 43.56
N TRP A 235 20.83 -25.61 44.49
CA TRP A 235 19.79 -24.59 44.34
C TRP A 235 20.29 -23.25 44.90
N GLN A 236 20.39 -22.24 44.02
CA GLN A 236 20.78 -20.88 44.37
C GLN A 236 19.59 -19.94 44.20
N ALA A 237 19.21 -19.24 45.28
CA ALA A 237 18.10 -18.29 45.25
C ALA A 237 18.49 -17.03 44.47
N GLU A 238 17.63 -16.63 43.55
CA GLU A 238 17.66 -15.32 42.88
C GLU A 238 16.66 -14.35 43.52
N THR A 239 16.65 -13.10 43.10
CA THR A 239 15.70 -12.09 43.59
C THR A 239 14.26 -12.57 43.37
N PRO A 240 13.44 -12.68 44.43
CA PRO A 240 12.06 -13.11 44.28
C PRO A 240 11.28 -12.11 43.43
N GLU A 241 10.77 -12.58 42.30
CA GLU A 241 9.91 -11.83 41.40
C GLU A 241 8.61 -12.62 41.17
N LEU A 242 7.55 -11.93 40.73
CA LEU A 242 6.35 -12.63 40.28
C LEU A 242 6.72 -13.52 39.09
N VAL A 243 6.42 -14.82 39.14
CA VAL A 243 6.80 -15.75 38.07
C VAL A 243 6.21 -15.29 36.73
N MET A 244 4.96 -14.84 36.70
CA MET A 244 4.36 -14.29 35.48
C MET A 244 5.07 -13.04 34.95
N GLN A 245 5.73 -12.25 35.80
CA GLN A 245 6.53 -11.10 35.36
C GLN A 245 7.82 -11.57 34.68
N LEU A 246 8.52 -12.55 35.25
CA LEU A 246 9.69 -13.18 34.62
C LEU A 246 9.33 -13.75 33.25
N LEU A 247 8.21 -14.47 33.18
CA LEU A 247 7.72 -15.05 31.93
C LEU A 247 7.33 -13.98 30.90
N ALA A 248 6.70 -12.87 31.33
CA ALA A 248 6.36 -11.76 30.45
C ALA A 248 7.60 -11.08 29.85
N LEU A 249 8.62 -10.82 30.68
CA LEU A 249 9.91 -10.27 30.24
C LEU A 249 10.62 -11.20 29.24
N GLY A 250 10.63 -12.51 29.53
CA GLY A 250 11.17 -13.50 28.60
C GLY A 250 10.40 -13.57 27.29
N ALA A 251 9.07 -13.46 27.34
CA ALA A 251 8.22 -13.50 26.15
C ALA A 251 8.42 -12.28 25.23
N GLU A 252 8.66 -11.10 25.80
CA GLU A 252 9.01 -9.90 25.05
C GLU A 252 10.31 -10.09 24.27
N GLY A 253 11.38 -10.51 24.96
CA GLY A 253 12.71 -10.69 24.39
C GLY A 253 12.88 -11.94 23.49
N SER A 254 12.00 -12.93 23.61
CA SER A 254 12.12 -14.18 22.86
C SER A 254 11.78 -14.01 21.37
N LYS A 255 12.60 -14.64 20.53
CA LYS A 255 12.37 -14.77 19.08
C LYS A 255 11.56 -16.01 18.72
N VAL A 256 11.36 -16.93 19.68
CA VAL A 256 10.60 -18.16 19.49
C VAL A 256 9.13 -17.83 19.26
N ASN A 257 8.54 -18.40 18.20
CA ASN A 257 7.11 -18.28 17.95
C ASN A 257 6.59 -19.51 17.19
N LEU A 258 5.77 -20.30 17.89
CA LEU A 258 5.17 -21.53 17.40
C LEU A 258 4.05 -21.28 16.38
N LEU A 259 3.57 -20.03 16.22
CA LEU A 259 2.62 -19.60 15.19
C LEU A 259 3.23 -19.69 13.77
N SER A 260 3.37 -20.91 13.29
CA SER A 260 4.08 -21.29 12.08
C SER A 260 3.29 -22.35 11.31
N GLY A 261 3.68 -22.59 10.04
CA GLY A 261 2.98 -23.53 9.17
C GLY A 261 1.46 -23.25 9.12
N PRO A 262 0.60 -24.20 9.51
CA PRO A 262 -0.86 -24.05 9.49
C PRO A 262 -1.40 -23.02 10.51
N TYR A 263 -0.60 -22.64 11.50
CA TYR A 263 -0.99 -21.70 12.58
C TYR A 263 -0.47 -20.28 12.35
N LYS A 264 0.15 -20.01 11.20
CA LYS A 264 0.67 -18.68 10.88
C LYS A 264 -0.47 -17.68 10.79
N GLN A 265 -0.39 -16.61 11.59
CA GLN A 265 -1.39 -15.55 11.59
C GLN A 265 -1.46 -14.89 10.21
N GLN A 266 -2.70 -14.74 9.70
CA GLN A 266 -2.94 -14.01 8.46
C GLN A 266 -2.79 -12.51 8.75
N PRO A 267 -2.13 -11.76 7.87
CA PRO A 267 -1.80 -10.37 8.16
C PRO A 267 -3.07 -9.51 8.24
N ALA A 268 -3.17 -8.69 9.30
CA ALA A 268 -4.37 -7.95 9.67
C ALA A 268 -4.94 -7.03 8.58
N TRP A 269 -4.11 -6.52 7.64
CA TRP A 269 -4.59 -5.72 6.50
C TRP A 269 -5.66 -6.43 5.66
N ARG A 270 -5.63 -7.77 5.60
CA ARG A 270 -6.65 -8.54 4.87
C ARG A 270 -8.02 -8.47 5.55
N LYS A 271 -8.08 -8.32 6.89
CA LYS A 271 -9.31 -8.00 7.63
C LYS A 271 -9.80 -6.59 7.26
N TYR A 272 -8.89 -5.61 7.18
CA TYR A 272 -9.21 -4.22 6.86
C TYR A 272 -9.56 -3.96 5.38
N LEU A 273 -9.21 -4.85 4.45
CA LEU A 273 -9.60 -4.73 3.04
C LEU A 273 -11.01 -5.27 2.73
N LYS A 274 -11.56 -6.16 3.56
CA LYS A 274 -12.91 -6.71 3.34
C LYS A 274 -13.99 -5.61 3.19
N PRO A 275 -14.01 -4.54 4.01
CA PRO A 275 -14.92 -3.42 3.83
C PRO A 275 -14.77 -2.67 2.50
N TRP A 276 -13.54 -2.51 2.00
CA TRP A 276 -13.23 -1.77 0.78
C TRP A 276 -13.76 -2.41 -0.50
N ARG A 277 -14.16 -3.69 -0.45
CA ARG A 277 -14.77 -4.39 -1.61
C ARG A 277 -15.99 -3.65 -2.14
N LYS A 278 -16.85 -3.13 -1.26
CA LYS A 278 -18.06 -2.39 -1.69
C LYS A 278 -17.69 -1.06 -2.35
N VAL A 279 -16.68 -0.37 -1.83
CA VAL A 279 -16.15 0.88 -2.39
C VAL A 279 -15.57 0.63 -3.78
N ALA A 280 -14.79 -0.44 -3.96
CA ALA A 280 -14.22 -0.82 -5.25
C ALA A 280 -15.30 -1.15 -6.29
N ILE A 281 -16.38 -1.86 -5.90
CA ILE A 281 -17.52 -2.13 -6.78
C ILE A 281 -18.22 -0.84 -7.19
N ALA A 282 -18.49 0.07 -6.24
CA ALA A 282 -19.11 1.36 -6.53
C ALA A 282 -18.24 2.21 -7.46
N ALA A 283 -16.92 2.28 -7.21
CA ALA A 283 -15.96 2.96 -8.07
C ALA A 283 -15.93 2.36 -9.48
N GLY A 284 -15.96 1.03 -9.60
CA GLY A 284 -16.06 0.33 -10.88
C GLY A 284 -17.34 0.67 -11.65
N LEU A 285 -18.49 0.73 -10.98
CA LEU A 285 -19.75 1.13 -11.61
C LEU A 285 -19.73 2.57 -12.10
N VAL A 286 -19.18 3.49 -11.31
CA VAL A 286 -19.01 4.89 -11.73
C VAL A 286 -18.07 4.98 -12.93
N LEU A 287 -16.94 4.27 -12.91
CA LEU A 287 -16.00 4.25 -14.03
C LEU A 287 -16.67 3.75 -15.32
N VAL A 288 -17.45 2.68 -15.23
CA VAL A 288 -18.20 2.15 -16.38
C VAL A 288 -19.23 3.16 -16.87
N ALA A 289 -19.95 3.83 -15.97
CA ALA A 289 -20.92 4.87 -16.35
C ALA A 289 -20.25 6.06 -17.05
N VAL A 290 -19.11 6.54 -16.53
CA VAL A 290 -18.32 7.63 -17.13
C VAL A 290 -17.79 7.24 -18.51
N ILE A 291 -17.26 6.02 -18.65
CA ILE A 291 -16.80 5.53 -19.96
C ILE A 291 -17.98 5.43 -20.94
N ALA A 292 -19.12 4.90 -20.50
CA ALA A 292 -20.31 4.80 -21.35
C ALA A 292 -20.81 6.18 -21.80
N GLU A 293 -20.86 7.15 -20.88
CA GLU A 293 -21.21 8.53 -21.20
C GLU A 293 -20.25 9.13 -22.24
N HIS A 294 -18.95 8.96 -22.06
CA HIS A 294 -17.94 9.44 -23.01
C HIS A 294 -18.09 8.78 -24.38
N VAL A 295 -18.28 7.46 -24.46
CA VAL A 295 -18.47 6.74 -25.73
C VAL A 295 -19.72 7.24 -26.47
N VAL A 296 -20.84 7.42 -25.76
CA VAL A 296 -22.08 7.97 -26.35
C VAL A 296 -21.86 9.41 -26.83
N SER A 297 -21.13 10.23 -26.08
CA SER A 297 -20.84 11.61 -26.46
C SER A 297 -20.01 11.69 -27.76
N VAL A 298 -19.01 10.82 -27.90
CA VAL A 298 -18.14 10.77 -29.09
C VAL A 298 -18.96 10.38 -30.32
N GLN A 299 -19.81 9.35 -30.22
CA GLN A 299 -20.68 8.93 -31.32
C GLN A 299 -21.63 10.06 -31.76
N ARG A 300 -22.29 10.72 -30.80
CA ARG A 300 -23.17 11.87 -31.10
C ARG A 300 -22.43 13.02 -31.79
N MET A 301 -21.20 13.31 -31.35
CA MET A 301 -20.38 14.37 -31.95
C MET A 301 -19.93 14.01 -33.37
N GLU A 302 -19.59 12.75 -33.64
CA GLU A 302 -19.26 12.27 -34.98
C GLU A 302 -20.47 12.37 -35.92
N ASP A 303 -21.66 11.97 -35.47
CA ASP A 303 -22.90 12.08 -36.24
C ASP A 303 -23.20 13.55 -36.60
N GLN A 304 -23.07 14.45 -35.64
CA GLN A 304 -23.23 15.90 -35.87
C GLN A 304 -22.17 16.43 -36.85
N ALA A 305 -20.92 15.99 -36.73
CA ALA A 305 -19.85 16.41 -37.63
C ALA A 305 -20.11 15.96 -39.08
N VAL A 306 -20.64 14.75 -39.28
CA VAL A 306 -21.05 14.25 -40.60
C VAL A 306 -22.22 15.08 -41.16
N ALA A 307 -23.24 15.37 -40.35
CA ALA A 307 -24.38 16.19 -40.75
C ALA A 307 -23.94 17.61 -41.17
N TYR A 308 -23.12 18.29 -40.36
CA TYR A 308 -22.60 19.62 -40.67
C TYR A 308 -21.72 19.63 -41.93
N LYS A 309 -20.95 18.56 -42.16
CA LYS A 309 -20.15 18.41 -43.39
C LYS A 309 -21.05 18.31 -44.61
N ALA A 310 -22.10 17.50 -44.55
CA ALA A 310 -23.07 17.35 -45.63
C ALA A 310 -23.79 18.68 -45.94
N GLU A 311 -24.17 19.43 -44.91
CA GLU A 311 -24.83 20.72 -45.08
C GLU A 311 -23.89 21.79 -45.66
N SER A 312 -22.65 21.86 -45.17
CA SER A 312 -21.63 22.77 -45.70
C SER A 312 -21.34 22.48 -47.17
N GLU A 313 -21.23 21.21 -47.55
CA GLU A 313 -21.06 20.79 -48.94
C GLU A 313 -22.28 21.16 -49.80
N ARG A 314 -23.50 20.99 -49.30
CA ARG A 314 -24.73 21.39 -49.98
C ARG A 314 -24.74 22.89 -50.28
N ILE A 315 -24.47 23.72 -49.26
CA ILE A 315 -24.42 25.18 -49.41
C ILE A 315 -23.30 25.59 -50.37
N PHE A 316 -22.12 24.99 -50.24
CA PHE A 316 -20.99 25.28 -51.13
C PHE A 316 -21.30 24.97 -52.59
N ARG A 317 -21.95 23.83 -52.87
CA ARG A 317 -22.38 23.47 -54.24
C ARG A 317 -23.47 24.40 -54.79
N GLN A 318 -24.32 24.98 -53.93
CA GLN A 318 -25.34 25.95 -54.34
C GLN A 318 -24.74 27.31 -54.71
N VAL A 319 -23.74 27.77 -53.94
CA VAL A 319 -23.15 29.11 -54.11
C VAL A 319 -22.03 29.12 -55.17
N LEU A 320 -21.26 28.02 -55.29
CA LEU A 320 -20.11 27.93 -56.19
C LEU A 320 -20.18 26.66 -57.07
N PRO A 321 -21.10 26.62 -58.05
CA PRO A 321 -21.36 25.45 -58.89
C PRO A 321 -20.16 25.04 -59.77
N GLN A 322 -19.17 25.92 -59.97
CA GLN A 322 -17.97 25.61 -60.74
C GLN A 322 -17.05 24.57 -60.09
N TYR A 323 -17.12 24.37 -58.76
CA TYR A 323 -16.24 23.45 -58.02
C TYR A 323 -16.95 22.12 -57.72
N LYS A 324 -16.84 21.16 -58.63
CA LYS A 324 -17.55 19.85 -58.54
C LYS A 324 -16.95 18.83 -57.55
N ARG A 325 -15.68 18.97 -57.16
CA ARG A 325 -14.98 17.98 -56.30
C ARG A 325 -14.49 18.63 -55.02
N ILE A 326 -14.92 18.08 -53.87
CA ILE A 326 -14.61 18.61 -52.53
C ILE A 326 -13.93 17.49 -51.72
N PRO A 327 -12.59 17.35 -51.80
CA PRO A 327 -11.87 16.24 -51.17
C PRO A 327 -11.73 16.36 -49.64
N SER A 328 -11.73 17.57 -49.07
CA SER A 328 -11.55 17.79 -47.63
C SER A 328 -12.28 19.04 -47.13
N GLN A 329 -12.52 19.13 -45.80
CA GLN A 329 -13.08 20.34 -45.18
C GLN A 329 -12.15 21.56 -45.30
N SER A 330 -10.83 21.33 -45.24
CA SER A 330 -9.83 22.38 -45.43
C SER A 330 -9.87 22.95 -46.85
N TYR A 331 -10.13 22.11 -47.85
CA TYR A 331 -10.31 22.54 -49.24
C TYR A 331 -11.54 23.44 -49.37
N LEU A 332 -12.69 23.04 -48.80
CA LEU A 332 -13.92 23.84 -48.82
C LEU A 332 -13.69 25.22 -48.17
N LYS A 333 -13.11 25.26 -46.97
CA LYS A 333 -12.81 26.52 -46.27
C LYS A 333 -11.86 27.40 -47.07
N ARG A 334 -10.77 26.83 -47.60
CA ARG A 334 -9.78 27.55 -48.41
C ARG A 334 -10.38 28.14 -49.68
N GLN A 335 -11.28 27.40 -50.34
CA GLN A 335 -11.90 27.86 -51.57
C GLN A 335 -12.97 28.93 -51.31
N MET A 336 -13.72 28.80 -50.22
CA MET A 336 -14.66 29.84 -49.80
C MET A 336 -13.90 31.12 -49.40
N SER A 337 -12.80 31.00 -48.66
CA SER A 337 -11.97 32.14 -48.28
C SER A 337 -11.27 32.78 -49.47
N SER A 338 -10.83 32.00 -50.47
CA SER A 338 -10.19 32.54 -51.67
C SER A 338 -11.20 33.25 -52.57
N GLU A 339 -12.43 32.75 -52.68
CA GLU A 339 -13.53 33.44 -53.38
C GLU A 339 -13.95 34.72 -52.66
N LEU A 340 -14.04 34.69 -51.33
CA LEU A 340 -14.27 35.91 -50.55
C LEU A 340 -13.12 36.91 -50.69
N ALA A 341 -11.86 36.45 -50.72
CA ALA A 341 -10.70 37.33 -50.95
C ALA A 341 -10.66 37.86 -52.39
N ARG A 342 -11.09 37.06 -53.38
CA ARG A 342 -11.21 37.49 -54.77
C ARG A 342 -12.30 38.55 -54.93
N LEU A 343 -13.45 38.35 -54.30
CA LEU A 343 -14.57 39.30 -54.30
C LEU A 343 -14.29 40.51 -53.39
N GLY A 344 -13.47 40.34 -52.35
CA GLY A 344 -13.12 41.37 -51.37
C GLY A 344 -11.84 42.17 -51.66
N GLY A 345 -11.05 41.74 -52.66
CA GLY A 345 -9.73 42.29 -52.97
C GLY A 345 -8.66 41.68 -52.05
N ALA A 346 -7.73 40.94 -52.62
CA ALA A 346 -6.74 40.11 -51.91
C ALA A 346 -5.60 40.88 -51.21
N ASP A 347 -5.74 42.19 -51.01
CA ASP A 347 -4.76 43.00 -50.28
C ASP A 347 -5.49 44.07 -49.44
N SER A 348 -5.46 43.89 -48.12
CA SER A 348 -6.25 44.65 -47.15
C SER A 348 -5.89 46.14 -47.06
N GLU A 349 -4.81 46.59 -47.70
CA GLU A 349 -4.47 48.01 -47.75
C GLU A 349 -5.20 48.79 -48.86
N HIS A 350 -5.56 48.15 -49.97
CA HIS A 350 -6.13 48.83 -51.13
C HIS A 350 -7.54 48.36 -51.55
N GLY A 351 -8.10 47.32 -50.93
CA GLY A 351 -9.41 46.74 -51.30
C GLY A 351 -10.63 47.69 -51.22
N VAL A 352 -11.65 47.42 -52.04
CA VAL A 352 -12.88 48.24 -52.22
C VAL A 352 -13.62 48.46 -50.91
N LEU A 353 -13.62 47.46 -50.03
CA LEU A 353 -14.35 47.53 -48.76
C LEU A 353 -13.81 48.63 -47.84
N ARG A 354 -12.49 48.91 -47.89
CA ARG A 354 -11.89 50.01 -47.13
C ARG A 354 -12.28 51.37 -47.70
N TRP A 355 -12.33 51.49 -49.02
CA TRP A 355 -12.86 52.70 -49.69
C TRP A 355 -14.31 52.97 -49.29
N LEU A 356 -15.16 51.93 -49.28
CA LEU A 356 -16.55 52.05 -48.84
C LEU A 356 -16.67 52.45 -47.37
N ALA A 357 -15.84 51.89 -46.48
CA ALA A 357 -15.82 52.26 -45.07
C ALA A 357 -15.39 53.73 -44.86
N GLU A 358 -14.43 54.22 -45.63
CA GLU A 358 -13.92 55.60 -45.55
C GLU A 358 -14.86 56.64 -46.18
N ILE A 359 -15.62 56.26 -47.22
CA ILE A 359 -16.54 57.16 -47.93
C ILE A 359 -17.93 57.22 -47.28
N LYS A 360 -18.40 56.12 -46.66
CA LYS A 360 -19.69 56.06 -45.96
C LYS A 360 -19.95 57.26 -45.02
N PRO A 361 -19.01 57.70 -44.15
CA PRO A 361 -19.26 58.84 -43.29
C PRO A 361 -19.46 60.15 -44.06
N ALA A 362 -18.76 60.36 -45.17
CA ALA A 362 -18.94 61.55 -46.00
C ALA A 362 -20.29 61.53 -46.74
N LEU A 363 -20.70 60.38 -47.28
CA LEU A 363 -22.01 60.19 -47.90
C LEU A 363 -23.16 60.38 -46.89
N SER A 364 -23.01 59.89 -45.65
CA SER A 364 -24.05 60.05 -44.62
C SER A 364 -24.31 61.51 -44.21
N LYS A 365 -23.35 62.41 -44.41
CA LYS A 365 -23.50 63.85 -44.15
C LYS A 365 -24.24 64.59 -45.27
N VAL A 366 -24.42 63.96 -46.43
CA VAL A 366 -25.14 64.51 -47.59
C VAL A 366 -26.22 63.51 -48.04
N PRO A 367 -27.26 63.27 -47.22
CA PRO A 367 -28.30 62.27 -47.52
C PRO A 367 -29.16 62.64 -48.75
N GLN A 368 -29.08 63.89 -49.22
CA GLN A 368 -29.79 64.36 -50.43
C GLN A 368 -29.18 63.81 -51.73
N LEU A 369 -28.04 63.12 -51.67
CA LEU A 369 -27.33 62.59 -52.83
C LEU A 369 -27.50 61.07 -52.91
N ASN A 370 -28.10 60.61 -54.00
CA ASN A 370 -28.35 59.19 -54.23
C ASN A 370 -27.29 58.61 -55.17
N VAL A 371 -26.52 57.63 -54.70
CA VAL A 371 -25.45 56.97 -55.48
C VAL A 371 -26.07 55.85 -56.31
N GLN A 372 -25.99 55.97 -57.64
CA GLN A 372 -26.64 55.05 -58.57
C GLN A 372 -25.69 53.94 -59.06
N ASN A 373 -24.42 54.29 -59.26
CA ASN A 373 -23.42 53.35 -59.80
C ASN A 373 -22.09 53.56 -59.11
N LEU A 374 -21.39 52.47 -58.81
CA LEU A 374 -20.08 52.47 -58.15
C LEU A 374 -19.17 51.49 -58.91
N LYS A 375 -18.08 52.00 -59.46
CA LYS A 375 -17.04 51.21 -60.12
C LYS A 375 -15.72 51.44 -59.43
N TYR A 376 -15.06 50.37 -59.03
CA TYR A 376 -13.71 50.41 -58.48
C TYR A 376 -12.73 49.80 -59.49
N ASP A 377 -11.66 50.53 -59.79
CA ASP A 377 -10.55 50.05 -60.61
C ASP A 377 -9.32 49.84 -59.73
N GLN A 378 -8.98 48.57 -59.49
CA GLN A 378 -7.84 48.17 -58.66
C GLN A 378 -6.50 48.59 -59.25
N ASN A 379 -6.35 48.56 -60.58
CA ASN A 379 -5.09 48.87 -61.25
C ASN A 379 -4.76 50.36 -61.19
N ARG A 380 -5.78 51.22 -61.11
CA ARG A 380 -5.61 52.67 -61.04
C ARG A 380 -5.85 53.26 -59.65
N ALA A 381 -6.24 52.43 -58.67
CA ALA A 381 -6.66 52.85 -57.34
C ALA A 381 -7.70 53.99 -57.37
N GLU A 382 -8.66 53.89 -58.29
CA GLU A 382 -9.71 54.89 -58.47
C GLU A 382 -11.08 54.31 -58.13
N LEU A 383 -11.87 55.07 -57.39
CA LEU A 383 -13.29 54.79 -57.22
C LEU A 383 -14.11 55.81 -57.98
N ARG A 384 -14.92 55.34 -58.92
CA ARG A 384 -15.81 56.17 -59.73
C ARG A 384 -17.24 55.88 -59.32
N PHE A 385 -17.98 56.92 -58.95
CA PHE A 385 -19.40 56.76 -58.71
C PHE A 385 -20.21 57.84 -59.42
N GLN A 386 -21.41 57.46 -59.83
CA GLN A 386 -22.41 58.38 -60.34
C GLN A 386 -23.44 58.60 -59.26
N ALA A 387 -23.79 59.87 -59.05
CA ALA A 387 -24.84 60.22 -58.13
C ALA A 387 -25.80 61.23 -58.74
N SER A 388 -27.00 61.29 -58.16
CA SER A 388 -28.05 62.25 -58.49
C SER A 388 -28.46 63.02 -57.25
N ALA A 389 -28.59 64.34 -57.35
CA ALA A 389 -29.09 65.21 -56.30
C ALA A 389 -30.03 66.29 -56.88
N ALA A 390 -30.88 66.89 -56.06
CA ALA A 390 -31.78 67.96 -56.49
C ALA A 390 -31.03 69.25 -56.88
N GLU A 391 -29.91 69.53 -56.23
CA GLU A 391 -29.14 70.77 -56.39
C GLU A 391 -27.65 70.50 -56.58
N PHE A 392 -26.97 71.39 -57.33
CA PHE A 392 -25.53 71.33 -57.58
C PHE A 392 -24.70 71.49 -56.30
N GLN A 393 -25.22 72.21 -55.30
CA GLN A 393 -24.51 72.53 -54.06
C GLN A 393 -24.18 71.27 -53.23
N HIS A 394 -24.97 70.21 -53.36
CA HIS A 394 -24.72 68.94 -52.65
C HIS A 394 -23.48 68.20 -53.19
N PHE A 395 -23.14 68.37 -54.47
CA PHE A 395 -21.90 67.82 -55.02
C PHE A 395 -20.66 68.57 -54.51
N GLU A 396 -20.72 69.89 -54.35
CA GLU A 396 -19.63 70.68 -53.75
C GLU A 396 -19.43 70.38 -52.27
N GLN A 397 -20.53 70.16 -51.52
CA GLN A 397 -20.46 69.72 -50.13
C GLN A 397 -19.79 68.34 -50.02
N LEU A 398 -20.19 67.38 -50.85
CA LEU A 398 -19.57 66.06 -50.90
C LEU A 398 -18.10 66.13 -51.31
N ARG A 399 -17.75 66.99 -52.29
CA ARG A 399 -16.38 67.23 -52.72
C ARG A 399 -15.52 67.75 -51.58
N THR A 400 -16.02 68.71 -50.81
CA THR A 400 -15.28 69.28 -49.67
C THR A 400 -15.01 68.24 -48.59
N LEU A 401 -16.01 67.41 -48.26
CA LEU A 401 -15.88 66.35 -47.26
C LEU A 401 -14.93 65.23 -47.70
N LEU A 402 -14.94 64.88 -48.99
CA LEU A 402 -14.07 63.83 -49.52
C LEU A 402 -12.64 64.36 -49.81
N ALA A 403 -12.48 65.66 -50.06
CA ALA A 403 -11.20 66.30 -50.32
C ALA A 403 -10.23 66.24 -49.12
N GLU A 404 -10.73 65.99 -47.90
CA GLU A 404 -9.88 65.78 -46.72
C GLU A 404 -8.97 64.56 -46.87
N LYS A 405 -9.45 63.49 -47.52
CA LYS A 405 -8.75 62.20 -47.60
C LYS A 405 -8.47 61.72 -49.04
N PHE A 406 -9.18 62.28 -50.02
CA PHE A 406 -9.11 61.88 -51.41
C PHE A 406 -8.84 63.08 -52.31
N GLU A 407 -8.23 62.84 -53.46
CA GLU A 407 -8.31 63.76 -54.58
C GLU A 407 -9.63 63.51 -55.31
N VAL A 408 -10.49 64.52 -55.31
CA VAL A 408 -11.83 64.43 -55.88
C VAL A 408 -11.85 65.14 -57.23
N GLN A 409 -12.02 64.37 -58.30
CA GLN A 409 -12.27 64.89 -59.64
C GLN A 409 -13.75 64.79 -59.94
N GLN A 410 -14.40 65.94 -60.07
CA GLN A 410 -15.80 66.04 -60.44
C GLN A 410 -15.91 66.14 -61.96
N GLY A 411 -16.60 65.17 -62.56
CA GLY A 411 -16.92 65.19 -63.98
C GLY A 411 -17.97 66.24 -64.32
N GLN A 412 -18.37 66.29 -65.60
CA GLN A 412 -19.44 67.20 -66.04
C GLN A 412 -20.75 66.90 -65.28
N LEU A 413 -21.33 67.94 -64.70
CA LEU A 413 -22.64 67.90 -64.05
C LEU A 413 -23.70 68.24 -65.10
N ASN A 414 -24.54 67.27 -65.43
CA ASN A 414 -25.62 67.47 -66.38
C ASN A 414 -26.96 67.53 -65.63
N LYS A 415 -27.81 68.49 -66.01
CA LYS A 415 -29.18 68.59 -65.50
C LYS A 415 -30.09 67.77 -66.39
N GLU A 416 -30.61 66.68 -65.86
CA GLU A 416 -31.51 65.77 -66.58
C GLU A 416 -32.88 65.82 -65.87
N GLY A 417 -33.81 66.58 -66.45
CA GLY A 417 -35.10 66.87 -65.81
C GLY A 417 -34.99 67.72 -64.54
N SER A 418 -35.55 67.21 -63.42
CA SER A 418 -35.55 67.89 -62.11
C SER A 418 -34.40 67.47 -61.19
N GLN A 419 -33.41 66.71 -61.69
CA GLN A 419 -32.26 66.25 -60.92
C GLN A 419 -30.95 66.57 -61.65
N VAL A 420 -29.90 66.79 -60.87
CA VAL A 420 -28.53 66.97 -61.33
C VAL A 420 -27.80 65.65 -61.18
N ILE A 421 -27.27 65.13 -62.28
CA ILE A 421 -26.47 63.90 -62.31
C ILE A 421 -25.00 64.28 -62.51
N GLY A 422 -24.14 63.74 -61.66
CA GLY A 422 -22.71 63.98 -61.69
C GLY A 422 -21.92 62.69 -61.52
N ALA A 423 -20.82 62.57 -62.26
CA ALA A 423 -19.82 61.55 -62.02
C ALA A 423 -18.72 62.12 -61.11
N VAL A 424 -18.37 61.37 -60.06
CA VAL A 424 -17.28 61.72 -59.15
C VAL A 424 -16.23 60.61 -59.23
N VAL A 425 -14.98 61.00 -59.46
CA VAL A 425 -13.82 60.12 -59.46
C VAL A 425 -12.97 60.47 -58.24
N LEU A 426 -12.71 59.48 -57.40
CA LEU A 426 -11.88 59.59 -56.22
C LEU A 426 -10.57 58.86 -56.45
N ARG A 427 -9.46 59.55 -56.15
CA ARG A 427 -8.12 58.95 -56.00
C ARG A 427 -7.64 59.15 -54.57
N ARG A 428 -6.86 58.22 -54.03
CA ARG A 428 -6.22 58.45 -52.73
C ARG A 428 -5.16 59.52 -52.88
N LYS A 429 -5.12 60.48 -51.95
CA LYS A 429 -3.95 61.35 -51.80
C LYS A 429 -2.78 60.48 -51.38
N SER A 430 -1.67 60.61 -52.09
CA SER A 430 -0.39 59.95 -51.77
C SER A 430 0.19 60.44 -50.45
#